data_AF-A0A958T4I4-F1
#
_entry.id   AF-A0A958T4I4-F1
#
_cell.length_a   1.000
_cell.length_b   1.000
_cell.length_c   1.000
_cell.angle_alpha   90.00
_cell.angle_beta   90.00
_cell.angle_gamma   90.00
#
_symmetry.space_group_name_H-M   'P 1'
#
loop_
_entity.id
_entity.type
_entity.pdbx_description
1 polymer ?
#
loop_
_entity_poly.entity_id
_entity_poly.type
_entity_poly.pdbx_seq_one_letter_code
_entity_poly.pdbx_strand_id
1 'polypeptide(L)' 'RAFMGKLKPFLDKVKTYDEVINCYRITGDENIVMVVSIKNQKHLERLIDQFIVYGETKTQIVLSDIVRNGPIKPL' A
#
# COMPACT_ATOMS: atom_id res chain seq x y z
N ARG A 1 -6.24 16.51 3.19
CA ARG A 1 -5.24 17.52 3.67
C ARG A 1 -4.14 16.76 4.42
N ALA A 2 -2.86 16.94 4.06
CA ALA A 2 -1.76 16.14 4.59
C ALA A 2 -1.69 16.17 6.13
N PHE A 3 -1.85 15.01 6.76
CA PHE A 3 -1.65 14.85 8.21
C PHE A 3 -0.15 14.87 8.52
N MET A 4 0.40 16.08 8.67
CA MET A 4 1.80 16.28 9.08
C MET A 4 2.07 15.56 10.41
N GLY A 5 3.05 14.65 10.41
CA GLY A 5 3.56 13.97 11.62
C GLY A 5 3.28 12.46 11.71
N LYS A 6 2.32 11.92 10.95
CA LYS A 6 1.99 10.48 11.02
C LYS A 6 2.78 9.58 10.07
N LEU A 7 3.54 10.17 9.14
CA LEU A 7 4.33 9.43 8.16
C LEU A 7 5.43 8.59 8.80
N LYS A 8 6.20 9.14 9.76
CA LYS A 8 7.28 8.39 10.42
C LYS A 8 6.73 7.18 11.22
N PRO A 9 5.73 7.35 12.10
CA PRO A 9 5.06 6.21 12.74
C PRO A 9 4.50 5.18 11.77
N PHE A 10 3.91 5.62 10.65
CA PHE A 10 3.44 4.73 9.59
C PHE A 10 4.59 3.90 9.00
N LEU A 11 5.70 4.53 8.63
CA LEU A 11 6.85 3.85 8.02
C LEU A 11 7.52 2.84 8.96
N ASP A 12 7.49 3.08 10.26
CA ASP A 12 7.97 2.12 11.25
C ASP A 12 6.97 0.97 11.42
N LYS A 13 5.67 1.28 11.46
CA LYS A 13 4.61 0.29 11.64
C LYS A 13 4.43 -0.61 10.42
N VAL A 14 4.52 -0.08 9.21
CA VAL A 14 4.24 -0.81 7.96
C VAL A 14 5.17 -2.00 7.78
N LYS A 15 6.41 -1.90 8.28
CA LYS A 15 7.43 -2.97 8.27
C LYS A 15 7.09 -4.15 9.18
N THR A 16 6.10 -4.00 10.06
CA THR A 16 5.68 -5.04 11.02
C THR A 16 4.53 -5.91 10.52
N TYR A 17 3.97 -5.61 9.34
CA TYR A 17 2.85 -6.36 8.78
C TYR A 17 3.33 -7.38 7.75
N ASP A 18 3.06 -8.66 8.02
CA ASP A 18 3.38 -9.77 7.11
C ASP A 18 2.56 -9.69 5.81
N GLU A 19 1.42 -9.00 5.85
CA GLU A 19 0.56 -8.79 4.69
C GLU A 19 1.19 -7.87 3.63
N VAL A 20 2.13 -7.01 4.00
CA VAL A 20 2.73 -6.02 3.09
C VAL A 20 3.84 -6.67 2.26
N ILE A 21 3.54 -6.95 1.00
CA ILE A 21 4.50 -7.55 0.05
C ILE A 21 5.47 -6.48 -0.47
N ASN A 22 4.93 -5.30 -0.80
CA ASN A 22 5.71 -4.17 -1.27
C ASN A 22 5.13 -2.86 -0.73
N CYS A 23 6.01 -1.89 -0.48
CA CYS A 23 5.64 -0.54 -0.08
C CYS A 23 6.59 0.45 -0.75
N TYR A 24 6.03 1.38 -1.51
CA TYR A 24 6.75 2.33 -2.33
C TYR A 24 6.39 3.75 -1.92
N ARG A 25 7.41 4.61 -1.87
CA ARG A 25 7.20 6.05 -1.83
C ARG A 25 7.15 6.57 -3.26
N ILE A 26 6.11 7.34 -3.57
CA ILE A 26 5.85 7.84 -4.92
C ILE A 26 5.70 9.36 -4.93
N THR A 27 5.73 9.94 -6.12
CA THR A 27 5.34 11.34 -6.38
C THR A 27 3.90 11.37 -6.91
N GLY A 28 3.18 12.45 -6.66
CA GLY A 28 1.80 12.64 -7.12
C GLY A 28 0.87 13.03 -5.98
N ASP A 29 -0.42 12.77 -6.15
CA ASP A 29 -1.45 13.07 -5.15
C ASP A 29 -1.36 12.17 -3.92
N GLU A 30 -0.93 10.92 -4.13
CA GLU A 30 -0.67 9.94 -3.08
C GLU A 30 0.82 9.90 -2.74
N ASN A 31 1.13 9.64 -1.47
CA ASN A 31 2.52 9.60 -1.00
C ASN A 31 3.11 8.19 -0.97
N ILE A 32 2.26 7.18 -0.77
CA ILE A 32 2.65 5.79 -0.57
C ILE A 32 1.71 4.89 -1.38
N VAL A 33 2.28 3.91 -2.08
CA VAL A 33 1.54 2.80 -2.68
C VAL A 33 2.07 1.50 -2.10
N MET A 34 1.16 0.63 -1.69
CA MET A 34 1.51 -0.68 -1.14
C MET A 34 0.75 -1.80 -1.83
N VAL A 35 1.44 -2.92 -2.00
CA VAL A 35 0.86 -4.17 -2.48
C VAL A 35 0.77 -5.10 -1.28
N VAL A 36 -0.44 -5.60 -1.01
CA VAL A 36 -0.74 -6.39 0.18
C VAL A 36 -1.39 -7.73 -0.20
N SER A 37 -1.12 -8.78 0.57
CA SER A 37 -1.77 -10.08 0.45
C SER A 37 -2.93 -10.19 1.43
N ILE A 38 -4.12 -10.52 0.92
CA ILE A 38 -5.35 -10.55 1.72
C ILE A 38 -6.03 -11.90 1.58
N LYS A 39 -6.64 -12.37 2.67
CA LYS A 39 -7.29 -13.70 2.74
C LYS A 39 -8.78 -13.64 2.39
N ASN A 40 -9.45 -12.56 2.75
CA ASN A 40 -10.88 -12.32 2.54
C ASN A 40 -11.24 -10.86 2.86
N GLN A 41 -12.49 -10.47 2.60
CA GLN A 41 -12.99 -9.12 2.84
C GLN A 41 -12.82 -8.65 4.29
N LYS A 42 -13.11 -9.50 5.28
CA LYS A 42 -12.93 -9.15 6.71
C LYS A 42 -11.47 -8.91 7.09
N HIS A 43 -10.54 -9.56 6.40
CA HIS A 43 -9.12 -9.29 6.56
C HIS A 43 -8.76 -7.92 5.95
N LEU A 44 -9.30 -7.60 4.76
CA LEU A 44 -9.10 -6.29 4.13
C LEU A 44 -9.58 -5.14 5.02
N GLU A 45 -10.81 -5.23 5.53
CA GLU A 45 -11.41 -4.21 6.39
C GLU A 45 -10.55 -3.94 7.62
N ARG A 46 -10.10 -4.99 8.33
CA ARG A 46 -9.21 -4.86 9.48
C ARG A 46 -7.88 -4.18 9.14
N LEU A 47 -7.33 -4.46 7.96
CA LEU A 47 -6.08 -3.84 7.53
C LEU A 47 -6.29 -2.34 7.22
N ILE A 48 -7.40 -1.99 6.58
CA ILE A 48 -7.77 -0.59 6.32
C ILE A 48 -7.98 0.17 7.64
N ASP A 49 -8.69 -0.43 8.60
CA ASP A 49 -8.91 0.16 9.93
C ASP A 49 -7.59 0.45 10.68
N GLN A 50 -6.56 -0.35 10.45
CA GLN A 50 -5.23 -0.10 11.01
C GLN A 50 -4.51 1.06 10.33
N PHE A 51 -4.81 1.35 9.06
CA PHE A 51 -4.15 2.40 8.29
C PHE A 51 -4.87 3.75 8.30
N ILE A 52 -6.19 3.77 8.54
CA ILE A 52 -7.00 5.00 8.56
C ILE A 52 -6.51 6.02 9.60
N VAL A 53 -5.84 5.55 10.66
CA VAL A 53 -5.25 6.42 11.68
C VAL A 53 -4.07 7.23 11.14
N TYR A 54 -3.39 6.80 10.07
CA TYR A 54 -2.23 7.49 9.48
C TYR A 54 -2.63 8.43 8.35
N GLY A 55 -3.75 8.18 7.67
CA GLY A 55 -4.25 9.01 6.58
C GLY A 55 -5.41 8.34 5.84
N GLU A 56 -5.95 9.05 4.85
CA GLU A 56 -6.94 8.49 3.93
C GLU A 56 -6.31 7.36 3.11
N THR A 57 -7.06 6.29 2.89
CA THR A 57 -6.61 5.10 2.16
C THR A 57 -7.45 4.89 0.92
N LYS A 58 -6.80 4.65 -0.23
CA LYS A 58 -7.46 4.23 -1.47
C LYS A 58 -7.09 2.79 -1.79
N THR A 59 -8.09 1.91 -1.81
CA THR A 59 -7.90 0.46 -2.03
C THR A 59 -8.31 0.06 -3.43
N GLN A 60 -7.54 -0.83 -4.05
CA GLN A 60 -7.81 -1.41 -5.37
C GLN A 60 -7.58 -2.92 -5.29
N ILE A 61 -8.46 -3.70 -5.92
CA ILE A 61 -8.33 -5.16 -5.98
C ILE A 61 -7.71 -5.53 -7.33
N VAL A 62 -6.54 -6.18 -7.29
CA VAL A 62 -5.91 -6.75 -8.49
C VAL A 62 -6.65 -8.04 -8.86
N LEU A 63 -7.32 -8.04 -10.01
CA LEU A 63 -8.09 -9.19 -10.49
C LEU A 63 -7.21 -10.19 -11.26
N SER A 64 -6.25 -9.68 -12.03
CA SER A 64 -5.31 -10.49 -12.81
C SER A 64 -4.05 -9.70 -13.17
N ASP A 65 -2.94 -10.41 -13.34
CA ASP A 65 -1.71 -9.88 -13.92
C ASP A 65 -1.79 -10.01 -15.45
N ILE A 66 -1.97 -8.90 -16.17
CA ILE A 66 -1.95 -8.93 -17.65
C ILE A 66 -0.52 -9.01 -18.19
N VAL A 67 0.42 -8.34 -17.52
CA VAL A 67 1.86 -8.39 -17.81
C VAL A 67 2.60 -8.41 -16.48
N ARG A 68 3.50 -9.36 -16.30
CA ARG A 68 4.31 -9.51 -15.09
C ARG A 68 5.78 -9.50 -15.44
N ASN A 69 6.55 -8.60 -14.83
CA ASN A 69 7.99 -8.47 -15.02
C ASN A 69 8.40 -8.35 -16.50
N GLY A 70 7.70 -7.50 -17.26
CA GLY A 70 8.03 -7.26 -18.66
C GLY A 70 9.49 -6.79 -18.85
N PRO A 71 10.15 -7.18 -19.95
CA PRO A 71 11.54 -6.82 -20.19
C PRO A 71 11.70 -5.32 -20.44
N ILE A 72 12.79 -4.75 -19.93
CA ILE A 72 13.23 -3.40 -20.30
C ILE A 72 13.88 -3.52 -21.68
N LYS A 73 13.28 -2.91 -22.70
CA LYS A 73 13.90 -2.84 -24.02
C LYS A 73 15.01 -1.78 -23.99
N PRO A 74 16.21 -2.08 -24.52
CA PRO A 74 17.22 -1.05 -24.70
C PRO A 74 16.68 0.05 -25.62
N LEU A 75 17.11 1.29 -25.36
CA LEU A 75 16.79 2.47 -26.17
C LEU A 75 17.35 2.36 -27.59
#